data_AF-A0A674HTD3-F1
#
_entry.id   AF-A0A674HTD3-F1
#
_cell.length_a   1.000
_cell.length_b   1.000
_cell.length_c   1.000
_cell.angle_alpha   90.00
_cell.angle_beta   90.00
_cell.angle_gamma   90.00
#
_symmetry.space_group_name_H-M   'P 1'
#
loop_
_entity.id
_entity.type
_entity.pdbx_description
1 polymer ?
#
loop_
_entity_poly.entity_id
_entity_poly.type
_entity_poly.pdbx_seq_one_letter_code
_entity_poly.pdbx_strand_id
1 'polypeptide(L)'
;MIRDLSKMYPQTRHPAPHQPAQPFKFTISESCDRIKEEFQFLQAQYHSLKLECEKLASEKTEMQRHYVMYYEMSYGLNIEMHKQIVYILSLTSRKPVQVQAAVGEEQR
;
A
#
# COMPACT_ATOMS: atom_id res chain seq x y z
N MET A 1 -17.79 0.07 -1.86
CA MET A 1 -16.62 -0.83 -1.88
C MET A 1 -16.67 -1.78 -0.69
N ILE A 2 -17.73 -2.59 -0.59
CA ILE A 2 -17.80 -3.68 0.37
C ILE A 2 -17.22 -4.88 -0.38
N ARG A 3 -15.95 -5.22 -0.11
CA ARG A 3 -15.39 -6.46 -0.62
C ARG A 3 -16.17 -7.60 0.02
N ASP A 4 -16.72 -8.44 -0.83
CA ASP A 4 -17.54 -9.59 -0.52
C ASP A 4 -16.78 -10.55 0.42
N LEU A 5 -17.05 -10.45 1.73
CA LEU A 5 -16.45 -11.29 2.77
C LEU A 5 -16.78 -12.79 2.59
N SER A 6 -17.73 -13.11 1.71
CA SER A 6 -18.21 -14.47 1.46
C SER A 6 -17.19 -15.34 0.71
N LYS A 7 -16.14 -14.75 0.11
CA LYS A 7 -15.10 -15.49 -0.63
C LYS A 7 -13.90 -15.94 0.22
N MET A 8 -13.82 -15.53 1.48
CA MET A 8 -12.66 -15.83 2.35
C MET A 8 -12.86 -17.07 3.24
N TYR A 9 -14.07 -17.64 3.26
CA TYR A 9 -14.36 -18.89 3.97
C TYR A 9 -14.88 -19.94 2.98
N PRO A 10 -14.34 -21.17 2.96
CA PRO A 10 -14.96 -22.24 2.21
C PRO A 10 -16.35 -22.51 2.81
N GLN A 11 -17.38 -22.40 1.98
CA GLN A 11 -18.75 -22.73 2.33
C GLN A 11 -18.82 -24.24 2.64
N THR A 12 -18.70 -24.60 3.91
CA THR A 12 -18.89 -25.96 4.41
C THR A 12 -20.36 -26.34 4.23
N ARG A 13 -20.73 -26.82 3.04
CA ARG A 13 -22.00 -27.53 2.84
C ARG A 13 -21.92 -28.85 3.59
N HIS A 14 -22.40 -28.83 4.83
CA HIS A 14 -22.67 -30.05 5.59
C HIS A 14 -23.69 -30.92 4.85
N PRO A 15 -23.44 -32.22 4.62
CA PRO A 15 -24.48 -33.12 4.17
C PRO A 15 -25.54 -33.27 5.28
N ALA A 16 -26.79 -33.37 4.86
CA ALA A 16 -27.97 -33.61 5.71
C ALA A 16 -27.78 -34.79 6.69
N PRO A 17 -28.50 -34.83 7.83
CA PRO A 17 -28.30 -35.85 8.85
C PRO A 17 -28.69 -37.24 8.31
N HIS A 18 -27.70 -38.11 8.20
CA HIS A 18 -27.87 -39.48 7.73
C HIS A 18 -28.52 -40.34 8.83
N GLN A 19 -29.46 -41.19 8.41
CA GLN A 19 -30.28 -42.08 9.24
C GLN A 19 -29.46 -43.01 10.17
N PRO A 20 -30.04 -43.45 11.32
CA PRO A 20 -29.35 -44.31 12.27
C PRO A 20 -29.54 -45.79 11.90
N ALA A 21 -28.67 -46.38 11.06
CA ALA A 21 -28.73 -47.84 10.82
C ALA A 21 -27.49 -48.51 10.20
N GLN A 22 -26.33 -47.86 10.08
CA GLN A 22 -25.12 -48.53 9.57
C GLN A 22 -23.99 -48.43 10.60
N PRO A 23 -23.31 -49.54 10.96
CA PRO A 23 -22.11 -49.46 11.76
C PRO A 23 -21.09 -48.68 10.94
N PHE A 24 -20.87 -47.43 11.35
CA PHE A 24 -19.87 -46.51 10.82
C PHE A 24 -18.49 -47.12 11.02
N LYS A 25 -18.10 -48.04 10.13
CA LYS A 25 -16.72 -48.45 9.98
C LYS A 25 -16.05 -47.41 9.11
N PHE A 26 -15.82 -46.23 9.70
CA PHE A 26 -14.84 -45.31 9.15
C PHE A 26 -13.52 -46.08 9.14
N THR A 27 -13.11 -46.55 7.98
CA THR A 27 -11.90 -47.35 7.89
C THR A 27 -10.70 -46.43 8.07
N ILE A 28 -9.66 -46.92 8.72
CA ILE A 28 -8.41 -46.16 8.90
C ILE A 28 -7.89 -45.66 7.54
N SER A 29 -8.13 -46.43 6.47
CA SER A 29 -7.80 -46.06 5.09
C SER A 29 -8.50 -44.77 4.63
N GLU A 30 -9.83 -44.68 4.77
CA GLU A 30 -10.60 -43.48 4.39
C GLU A 30 -10.19 -42.24 5.20
N SER A 31 -9.82 -42.45 6.48
CA SER A 31 -9.28 -41.40 7.33
C SER A 31 -7.96 -40.86 6.77
N CYS A 32 -7.05 -41.77 6.40
CA CYS A 32 -5.76 -41.41 5.82
C CYS A 32 -5.90 -40.68 4.49
N ASP A 33 -6.84 -41.10 3.63
CA ASP A 33 -7.08 -40.46 2.33
C ASP A 33 -7.61 -39.03 2.51
N ARG A 34 -8.55 -38.80 3.42
CA ARG A 34 -9.02 -37.44 3.76
C ARG A 34 -7.91 -36.56 4.31
N ILE A 35 -7.09 -37.06 5.23
CA ILE A 35 -5.95 -36.30 5.77
C ILE A 35 -4.98 -35.92 4.65
N LYS A 36 -4.74 -36.83 3.70
CA LYS A 36 -3.86 -36.58 2.55
C LYS A 36 -4.42 -35.49 1.64
N GLU A 37 -5.72 -35.52 1.35
CA GLU A 37 -6.38 -34.47 0.56
C GLU A 37 -6.35 -33.11 1.28
N GLU A 38 -6.67 -33.09 2.56
CA GLU A 38 -6.62 -31.87 3.39
C GLU A 38 -5.20 -31.29 3.44
N PHE A 39 -4.17 -32.14 3.56
CA PHE A 39 -2.77 -31.73 3.52
C PHE A 39 -2.36 -31.17 2.15
N GLN A 40 -2.75 -31.83 1.06
CA GLN A 40 -2.46 -31.35 -0.30
C GLN A 40 -3.14 -30.01 -0.57
N PHE A 41 -4.39 -29.85 -0.12
CA PHE A 41 -5.10 -28.58 -0.21
C PHE A 41 -4.39 -27.48 0.57
N LEU A 42 -3.97 -27.77 1.81
CA LEU A 42 -3.22 -26.82 2.64
C LEU A 42 -1.87 -26.45 2.00
N GLN A 43 -1.17 -27.43 1.43
CA GLN A 43 0.09 -27.21 0.72
C GLN A 43 -0.09 -26.29 -0.49
N ALA A 44 -1.16 -26.49 -1.27
CA ALA A 44 -1.49 -25.62 -2.40
C ALA A 44 -1.78 -24.19 -1.96
N GLN A 45 -2.59 -24.02 -0.89
CA GLN A 45 -2.87 -22.69 -0.33
C GLN A 45 -1.60 -21.98 0.17
N TYR A 46 -0.73 -22.70 0.88
CA TYR A 46 0.56 -22.15 1.33
C TYR A 46 1.41 -21.67 0.14
N HIS A 47 1.47 -22.45 -0.94
CA HIS A 47 2.23 -22.07 -2.13
C HIS A 47 1.68 -20.80 -2.78
N SER A 48 0.35 -20.70 -2.95
CA SER A 48 -0.28 -19.49 -3.47
C SER A 48 0.00 -18.27 -2.59
N LEU A 49 -0.13 -18.42 -1.27
CA LEU A 49 0.14 -17.35 -0.32
C LEU A 49 1.61 -16.91 -0.37
N LYS A 50 2.55 -17.86 -0.49
CA LYS A 50 3.98 -17.57 -0.62
C LYS A 50 4.26 -16.68 -1.84
N LEU A 51 3.69 -17.01 -2.99
CA LEU A 51 3.85 -16.21 -4.21
C LEU A 51 3.25 -14.80 -4.05
N GLU A 52 2.10 -14.68 -3.39
CA GLU A 52 1.49 -13.38 -3.08
C GLU A 52 2.40 -12.55 -2.14
N CYS A 53 3.01 -13.16 -1.14
CA CYS A 53 3.99 -12.50 -0.27
C CYS A 53 5.22 -12.03 -1.04
N GLU A 54 5.77 -12.85 -1.94
CA GLU A 54 6.92 -12.48 -2.78
C GLU A 54 6.58 -11.30 -3.70
N LYS A 55 5.37 -11.31 -4.29
CA LYS A 55 4.86 -10.19 -5.08
C LYS A 55 4.76 -8.91 -4.25
N LEU A 56 4.13 -8.98 -3.08
CA LEU A 56 3.99 -7.84 -2.18
C LEU A 56 5.34 -7.28 -1.73
N ALA A 57 6.33 -8.14 -1.49
CA ALA A 57 7.69 -7.71 -1.15
C ALA A 57 8.35 -6.93 -2.29
N SER A 58 8.14 -7.35 -3.54
CA SER A 58 8.61 -6.63 -4.73
C SER A 58 7.92 -5.27 -4.86
N GLU A 59 6.59 -5.23 -4.77
CA GLU A 59 5.81 -3.98 -4.83
C GLU A 59 6.20 -2.99 -3.73
N LYS A 60 6.46 -3.48 -2.50
CA LYS A 60 6.97 -2.66 -1.40
C LYS A 60 8.32 -2.02 -1.74
N THR A 61 9.22 -2.78 -2.36
CA THR A 61 10.56 -2.29 -2.73
C THR A 61 10.47 -1.24 -3.85
N GLU A 62 9.62 -1.46 -4.84
CA GLU A 62 9.31 -0.46 -5.88
C GLU A 62 8.76 0.83 -5.27
N MET A 63 7.77 0.69 -4.38
CA MET A 63 7.17 1.83 -3.69
C MET A 63 8.20 2.60 -2.86
N GLN A 64 9.10 1.90 -2.17
CA GLN A 64 10.17 2.54 -1.39
C GLN A 64 11.10 3.35 -2.30
N ARG A 65 11.47 2.84 -3.47
CA ARG A 65 12.31 3.58 -4.44
C ARG A 65 11.61 4.85 -4.92
N HIS A 66 10.33 4.75 -5.29
CA HIS A 66 9.55 5.93 -5.68
C HIS A 66 9.44 6.93 -4.53
N TYR A 67 9.18 6.45 -3.31
CA TYR A 67 9.08 7.30 -2.13
C TYR A 67 10.35 8.12 -1.90
N VAL A 68 11.52 7.49 -1.94
CA VAL A 68 12.81 8.17 -1.77
C VAL A 68 13.03 9.20 -2.88
N MET A 69 12.80 8.82 -4.14
CA MET A 69 12.96 9.71 -5.28
C MET A 69 12.09 10.97 -5.16
N TYR A 70 10.81 10.80 -4.82
CA TYR A 70 9.90 11.92 -4.63
C TYR A 70 10.31 12.79 -3.44
N TYR A 71 10.75 12.18 -2.33
CA TYR A 71 11.21 12.92 -1.16
C TYR A 71 12.41 13.83 -1.48
N GLU A 72 13.43 13.28 -2.14
CA GLU A 72 14.62 14.05 -2.52
C GLU A 72 14.29 15.17 -3.51
N MET A 73 13.47 14.89 -4.51
CA MET A 73 13.06 15.88 -5.51
C MET A 73 12.22 16.99 -4.88
N SER A 74 11.22 16.66 -4.07
CA SER A 74 10.38 17.65 -3.39
C SER A 74 11.20 18.54 -2.46
N TYR A 75 12.19 17.98 -1.76
CA TYR A 75 13.08 18.77 -0.92
C TYR A 75 13.92 19.77 -1.72
N GLY A 76 14.49 19.34 -2.86
CA GLY A 76 15.24 20.22 -3.75
C GLY A 76 14.38 21.36 -4.32
N LEU A 77 13.18 21.05 -4.80
CA LEU A 77 12.22 22.04 -5.28
C LEU A 77 11.80 23.01 -4.18
N ASN A 78 11.59 22.53 -2.95
CA ASN A 78 11.18 23.36 -1.82
C ASN A 78 12.25 24.40 -1.46
N ILE A 79 13.52 24.01 -1.46
CA ILE A 79 14.64 24.95 -1.25
C ILE A 79 14.64 26.02 -2.34
N GLU A 80 14.56 25.60 -3.60
CA GLU A 80 14.64 26.54 -4.72
C GLU A 80 13.46 27.50 -4.74
N MET A 81 12.25 27.01 -4.45
CA MET A 81 11.07 27.83 -4.26
C MET A 81 11.28 28.89 -3.18
N HIS A 82 11.78 28.51 -1.99
CA HIS A 82 12.05 29.47 -0.91
C HIS A 82 13.08 30.52 -1.30
N LYS A 83 14.15 30.13 -2.03
CA LYS A 83 15.13 31.10 -2.54
C LYS A 83 14.49 32.11 -3.48
N GLN A 84 13.66 31.66 -4.42
CA GLN A 84 12.96 32.54 -5.35
C GLN A 84 11.99 33.49 -4.63
N ILE A 85 11.27 32.99 -3.63
CA ILE A 85 10.39 33.81 -2.78
C ILE A 85 11.19 34.90 -2.06
N VAL A 86 12.32 34.56 -1.44
CA VAL A 86 13.20 35.53 -0.76
C VAL A 86 13.70 36.58 -1.75
N TYR A 87 14.12 36.17 -2.95
CA TYR A 87 14.53 37.09 -4.00
C TYR A 87 13.41 38.06 -4.37
N ILE A 88 12.20 37.57 -4.68
CA ILE A 88 11.03 38.39 -5.03
C ILE A 88 10.68 39.37 -3.91
N LEU A 89 10.66 38.92 -2.66
CA LEU A 89 10.39 39.76 -1.51
C LEU A 89 11.45 40.86 -1.37
N SER A 90 12.74 40.52 -1.51
CA SER A 90 13.83 41.50 -1.45
C SER A 90 13.72 42.58 -2.53
N LEU A 91 13.32 42.22 -3.75
CA LEU A 91 13.06 43.18 -4.83
C LEU A 91 11.86 44.06 -4.50
N THR A 92 10.81 43.49 -3.93
CA THR A 92 9.58 44.21 -3.57
C THR A 92 9.83 45.21 -2.46
N SER A 93 10.64 44.85 -1.45
CA SER A 93 11.04 45.75 -0.35
C SER A 93 12.01 46.85 -0.78
N ARG A 94 12.78 46.66 -1.87
CA ARG A 94 13.70 47.69 -2.39
C ARG A 94 13.01 48.76 -3.26
N LYS A 95 11.90 48.42 -3.92
CA LYS A 95 11.14 49.35 -4.76
C LYS A 95 10.57 50.59 -4.04
N PRO A 96 9.97 50.51 -2.83
CA PRO A 96 9.44 51.70 -2.16
C PRO A 96 10.53 52.67 -1.68
N VAL A 97 11.72 52.16 -1.31
CA VAL A 97 12.82 53.00 -0.80
C VAL A 97 13.44 53.87 -1.90
N GLN A 98 13.58 53.35 -3.13
CA GLN A 98 14.15 54.15 -4.23
C GLN A 98 13.18 55.20 -4.77
N VAL A 99 11.86 54.93 -4.75
CA VAL A 99 10.85 55.92 -5.18
C VAL A 99 10.79 57.10 -4.19
N GLN A 100 10.90 56.83 -2.87
CA GLN A 100 10.93 57.90 -1.87
C GLN A 100 12.22 58.73 -1.92
N ALA A 101 13.36 58.10 -2.23
CA ALA A 101 14.64 58.79 -2.39
C ALA A 101 14.67 59.67 -3.65
N ALA A 102 14.12 59.19 -4.77
CA ALA A 102 14.02 59.96 -6.01
C ALA A 102 13.10 61.20 -5.86
N VAL A 103 11.96 61.05 -5.17
CA VAL A 103 11.04 62.18 -4.89
C VAL A 103 11.67 63.21 -3.93
N GLY A 104 12.53 62.77 -3.00
CA GLY A 104 13.23 63.66 -2.07
C GLY A 104 14.41 64.43 -2.68
N GLU A 105 15.07 63.88 -3.71
CA GLU A 105 16.13 64.59 -4.45
C GLU A 105 15.57 65.57 -5.50
N GLU A 106 14.37 65.33 -6.04
CA GLU A 106 13.72 66.23 -7.01
C GLU A 106 13.10 67.49 -6.35
N GLN A 107 13.05 67.56 -5.02
CA GLN A 107 12.54 68.71 -4.24
C GLN A 107 13.63 69.60 -3.63
N ARG A 108 14.91 69.41 -3.99
CA ARG A 108 16.04 70.22 -3.50
C ARG A 108 16.76 70.94 -4.64
#